data_AF-A0A4Y2RFR2-F1
#
_entry.id   AF-A0A4Y2RFR2-F1
#
_cell.length_a   1.000
_cell.length_b   1.000
_cell.length_c   1.000
_cell.angle_alpha   90.00
_cell.angle_beta   90.00
_cell.angle_gamma   90.00
#
_symmetry.space_group_name_H-M   'P 1'
#
loop_
_entity.id
_entity.type
_entity.pdbx_description
1 polymer ?
#
loop_
_entity_poly.entity_id
_entity_poly.type
_entity_poly.pdbx_seq_one_letter_code
_entity_poly.pdbx_strand_id
1 'polypeptide(L)'
;MEKMSKHEIDLKTKEHFKETVKVNQDNRYEVCLSWADDSSPLPDNFNLSKKRLEVTNEKLLSRNLYGIYENVFQEWLDEGIIEEVPPNEGTLYGNYLPH
;
A
#
# COMPACT_ATOMS: atom_id res chain seq x y z
N MET A 1 -5.45 -23.78 15.33
CA MET A 1 -4.13 -23.29 14.85
C MET A 1 -3.19 -23.28 16.02
N GLU A 2 -2.10 -24.03 15.94
CA GLU A 2 -1.02 -23.96 16.92
C GLU A 2 -0.36 -22.59 16.83
N LYS A 3 -0.32 -21.89 17.96
CA LYS A 3 0.33 -20.59 18.07
C LYS A 3 1.84 -20.85 18.09
N MET A 4 2.52 -20.66 16.96
CA MET A 4 3.98 -20.76 16.91
C MET A 4 4.60 -19.84 17.97
N SER A 5 5.74 -20.27 18.54
CA SER A 5 6.47 -19.44 19.48
C SER A 5 7.01 -18.19 18.78
N LYS A 6 7.09 -17.06 19.50
CA LYS A 6 7.69 -15.82 18.99
C LYS A 6 9.06 -16.07 18.34
N HIS A 7 9.87 -16.92 18.95
CA HIS A 7 11.19 -17.29 18.42
C HIS A 7 11.11 -17.98 17.05
N GLU A 8 10.12 -18.83 16.83
CA GLU A 8 9.94 -19.51 15.54
C GLU A 8 9.46 -18.55 14.45
N ILE A 9 8.59 -17.60 14.80
CA ILE A 9 8.13 -16.54 13.88
C ILE A 9 9.32 -15.65 13.47
N ASP A 10 10.12 -15.20 14.43
CA ASP A 10 11.30 -14.37 14.17
C ASP A 10 12.32 -15.11 13.30
N LEU A 11 12.54 -16.40 13.54
CA LEU A 11 13.43 -17.23 12.73
C LEU A 11 12.91 -17.39 11.30
N LYS A 12 11.63 -17.74 11.11
CA LYS A 12 11.03 -17.83 9.77
C LYS A 12 11.09 -16.52 9.01
N THR A 13 10.80 -15.41 9.68
CA THR A 13 10.86 -14.06 9.09
C THR A 13 12.27 -13.74 8.60
N LYS A 14 13.28 -14.07 9.41
CA LYS A 14 14.69 -13.88 9.07
C LYS A 14 15.14 -14.72 7.87
N GLU A 15 14.71 -15.98 7.79
CA GLU A 15 15.03 -16.83 6.64
C GLU A 15 14.32 -16.35 5.37
N HIS A 16 13.03 -15.98 5.46
CA HIS A 16 12.29 -15.41 4.33
C HIS A 16 12.93 -14.12 3.79
N PHE A 17 13.41 -13.24 4.67
CA PHE A 17 14.16 -12.04 4.28
C PHE A 17 15.41 -12.39 3.46
N LYS A 18 16.20 -13.38 3.91
CA LYS A 18 17.42 -13.80 3.20
C LYS A 18 17.12 -14.47 1.86
N GLU A 19 16.03 -15.21 1.77
CA GLU A 19 15.63 -15.89 0.53
C GLU A 19 15.12 -14.91 -0.53
N THR A 20 14.48 -13.83 -0.10
CA THR A 20 13.81 -12.88 -1.00
C THR A 20 14.62 -11.64 -1.32
N VAL A 21 15.69 -11.37 -0.56
CA VAL A 21 16.60 -10.27 -0.87
C VAL A 21 17.36 -10.56 -2.17
N LYS A 22 17.23 -9.65 -3.14
CA LYS A 22 17.95 -9.69 -4.42
C LYS A 22 18.45 -8.29 -4.76
N VAL A 23 19.48 -8.22 -5.59
CA VAL A 23 19.95 -6.94 -6.16
C VAL A 23 19.35 -6.81 -7.55
N ASN A 24 18.69 -5.69 -7.81
CA ASN A 24 18.06 -5.42 -9.10
C ASN A 24 19.05 -4.85 -10.13
N GLN A 25 18.56 -4.58 -11.34
CA GLN A 25 19.39 -4.08 -12.46
C GLN A 25 20.01 -2.69 -12.16
N ASP A 26 19.38 -1.91 -11.29
CA ASP A 26 19.85 -0.59 -10.83
C ASP A 26 20.77 -0.69 -9.60
N ASN A 27 21.26 -1.89 -9.26
CA ASN A 27 22.11 -2.17 -8.11
C ASN A 27 21.46 -1.78 -6.77
N ARG A 28 20.12 -1.87 -6.66
CA ARG A 28 19.34 -1.65 -5.44
C ARG A 28 18.90 -2.99 -4.83
N TYR A 29 18.81 -3.04 -3.51
CA TYR A 29 18.22 -4.19 -2.82
C TYR A 29 16.71 -4.17 -2.96
N GLU A 30 16.15 -5.25 -3.50
CA GLU A 30 14.72 -5.57 -3.47
C GLU A 30 14.51 -6.72 -2.50
N VAL A 31 13.48 -6.63 -1.66
CA VAL A 31 13.11 -7.69 -0.73
C VAL A 31 11.60 -7.90 -0.79
N CYS A 32 11.14 -9.13 -0.61
CA CYS A 32 9.72 -9.40 -0.49
C CYS A 32 9.20 -8.81 0.83
N LEU A 33 7.96 -8.34 0.81
CA LEU A 33 7.28 -7.91 2.03
C LEU A 33 7.07 -9.13 2.93
N SER A 34 7.65 -9.09 4.13
CA SER A 34 7.56 -10.15 5.14
C SER A 34 6.21 -10.12 5.87
N TRP A 35 5.12 -10.36 5.12
CA TRP A 35 3.79 -10.53 5.68
C TRP A 35 3.71 -11.83 6.49
N ALA A 36 2.91 -11.83 7.56
CA ALA A 36 2.64 -13.05 8.31
C ALA A 36 1.70 -13.97 7.51
N ASP A 37 1.94 -15.28 7.55
CA ASP A 37 1.16 -16.31 6.83
C ASP A 37 -0.34 -16.32 7.21
N ASP A 38 -0.70 -15.77 8.37
CA ASP A 38 -2.09 -15.62 8.82
C ASP A 38 -2.75 -14.38 8.17
N SER A 39 -2.83 -14.36 6.84
CA SER A 39 -3.55 -13.30 6.12
C SER A 39 -5.06 -13.58 6.14
N SER A 40 -5.74 -13.15 7.21
CA SER A 40 -7.19 -12.96 7.09
C SER A 40 -7.47 -11.88 6.04
N PRO A 41 -8.45 -12.06 5.15
CA PRO A 41 -8.80 -11.03 4.17
C PRO A 41 -9.13 -9.72 4.88
N LEU A 42 -8.51 -8.63 4.45
CA LEU A 42 -8.75 -7.31 5.02
C LEU A 42 -10.17 -6.85 4.73
N PRO A 43 -10.88 -6.20 5.67
CA PRO A 43 -12.24 -5.72 5.42
C PRO A 43 -12.29 -4.71 4.27
N ASP A 44 -13.29 -4.80 3.41
CA ASP A 44 -13.60 -3.74 2.44
C ASP A 44 -14.02 -2.47 3.17
N ASN A 45 -13.32 -1.38 2.84
CA ASN A 45 -13.55 -0.06 3.40
C ASN A 45 -13.79 1.02 2.32
N PHE A 46 -14.11 0.64 1.08
CA PHE A 46 -14.26 1.57 -0.05
C PHE A 46 -15.17 2.76 0.28
N ASN A 47 -16.40 2.49 0.76
CA ASN A 47 -17.37 3.54 1.06
C ASN A 47 -16.88 4.53 2.12
N LEU A 48 -16.15 4.03 3.14
CA LEU A 48 -15.59 4.87 4.19
C LEU A 48 -14.46 5.73 3.64
N SER A 49 -13.56 5.13 2.86
CA SER A 49 -12.42 5.82 2.26
C SER A 49 -12.86 6.87 1.24
N LYS A 50 -13.85 6.54 0.40
CA LYS A 50 -14.47 7.50 -0.52
C LYS A 50 -15.05 8.70 0.22
N LYS A 51 -15.80 8.49 1.30
CA LYS A 51 -16.36 9.59 2.10
C LYS A 51 -15.27 10.47 2.74
N ARG A 52 -14.16 9.87 3.18
CA ARG A 52 -13.00 10.62 3.70
C ARG A 52 -12.33 11.45 2.60
N LEU A 53 -12.20 10.90 1.40
CA LEU A 53 -11.66 11.59 0.23
C LEU A 53 -12.52 12.80 -0.13
N GLU A 54 -13.85 12.64 -0.21
CA GLU A 54 -14.79 13.74 -0.49
C GLU A 54 -14.62 14.90 0.49
N VAL A 55 -14.63 14.62 1.80
CA VAL A 55 -14.42 15.64 2.85
C VAL A 55 -13.03 16.29 2.76
N THR A 56 -12.01 15.53 2.39
CA THR A 56 -10.65 16.05 2.22
C THR A 56 -10.57 16.98 1.02
N ASN A 57 -11.19 16.62 -0.10
CA ASN A 57 -11.27 17.45 -1.30
C ASN A 57 -11.98 18.77 -1.02
N GLU A 58 -13.11 18.76 -0.30
CA GLU A 58 -13.81 19.98 0.11
C GLU A 58 -12.90 20.91 0.97
N LYS A 59 -12.11 20.33 1.88
CA LYS A 59 -11.14 21.08 2.69
C LYS A 59 -9.99 21.65 1.85
N LEU A 60 -9.51 20.91 0.85
CA LEU A 60 -8.45 21.39 -0.05
C LEU A 60 -8.95 22.51 -0.96
N LEU A 61 -10.16 22.37 -1.50
CA LEU A 61 -10.79 23.41 -2.33
C LEU A 61 -11.04 24.69 -1.53
N SER A 62 -11.61 24.59 -0.33
CA SER A 62 -11.84 25.77 0.54
C SER A 62 -10.55 26.50 0.96
N ARG A 63 -9.41 25.80 0.95
CA ARG A 63 -8.09 26.37 1.24
C ARG A 63 -7.30 26.77 -0.01
N ASN A 64 -7.87 26.59 -1.21
CA ASN A 64 -7.20 26.81 -2.49
C ASN A 64 -5.90 26.00 -2.64
N LEU A 65 -5.86 24.79 -2.08
CA LEU A 65 -4.71 23.87 -2.10
C LEU A 65 -4.87 22.73 -3.11
N TYR A 66 -6.05 22.56 -3.69
CA TYR A 66 -6.37 21.40 -4.54
C TYR A 66 -5.37 21.21 -5.68
N GLY A 67 -5.13 22.24 -6.49
CA GLY A 67 -4.20 22.16 -7.62
C GLY A 67 -2.74 21.93 -7.20
N ILE A 68 -2.35 22.33 -6.00
CA ILE A 68 -0.99 22.06 -5.48
C ILE A 68 -0.83 20.56 -5.21
N TYR A 69 -1.82 19.94 -4.57
CA TYR A 69 -1.80 18.51 -4.31
C TYR A 69 -1.92 17.69 -5.61
N GLU A 70 -2.76 18.13 -6.54
CA GLU A 70 -2.90 17.50 -7.86
C GLU A 70 -1.57 17.47 -8.62
N ASN A 71 -0.82 18.58 -8.61
CA ASN A 71 0.52 18.61 -9.23
C ASN A 71 1.49 17.61 -8.59
N VAL A 72 1.48 17.47 -7.26
CA VAL A 72 2.35 16.49 -6.57
C VAL A 72 1.98 15.06 -6.95
N PHE A 73 0.68 14.74 -7.07
CA PHE A 73 0.26 13.42 -7.54
C PHE A 73 0.69 13.16 -8.99
N GLN A 74 0.63 14.17 -9.86
CA GLN A 74 1.12 14.04 -11.23
C GLN A 74 2.64 13.82 -11.29
N GLU A 75 3.42 14.55 -10.49
CA GLU A 75 4.86 14.34 -10.37
C GLU A 75 5.18 12.90 -9.91
N TRP A 76 4.46 12.39 -8.91
CA TRP A 76 4.63 11.01 -8.45
C TRP A 76 4.21 9.97 -9.50
N LEU A 77 3.19 10.26 -10.31
CA LEU A 77 2.78 9.40 -11.40
C LEU A 77 3.86 9.37 -12.49
N ASP A 78 4.42 10.54 -12.84
CA ASP A 78 5.49 10.68 -13.83
C ASP A 78 6.80 10.01 -13.36
N GLU A 79 7.10 10.07 -12.06
CA GLU A 79 8.23 9.37 -11.44
C GLU A 79 8.00 7.86 -11.24
N GLY A 80 6.78 7.37 -11.48
CA GLY A 80 6.41 5.96 -11.27
C GLY A 80 6.36 5.54 -9.80
N ILE A 81 6.15 6.50 -8.89
CA ILE A 81 5.94 6.26 -7.45
C ILE A 81 4.53 5.73 -7.19
N ILE A 82 3.56 6.23 -7.96
CA ILE A 82 2.16 5.78 -7.94
C ILE A 82 1.73 5.31 -9.33
N GLU A 83 0.68 4.49 -9.38
CA GLU A 83 0.08 4.01 -10.63
C GLU A 83 -1.44 4.04 -10.54
N GLU A 84 -2.10 4.15 -11.69
CA GLU A 84 -3.56 4.02 -11.75
C GLU A 84 -3.98 2.55 -11.62
N VAL A 85 -4.97 2.29 -10.77
CA VAL A 85 -5.52 0.95 -10.60
C VAL A 85 -6.24 0.52 -11.88
N PRO A 86 -5.90 -0.64 -12.47
CA PRO A 86 -6.55 -1.15 -13.67
C PRO A 86 -8.09 -1.26 -13.51
N PRO A 87 -8.90 -0.94 -14.54
CA PRO A 87 -10.37 -0.94 -14.42
C PRO A 87 -10.98 -2.30 -14.04
N ASN A 88 -10.31 -3.40 -14.39
CA ASN A 88 -10.68 -4.77 -14.03
C ASN A 88 -10.47 -5.09 -12.54
N GLU A 89 -9.68 -4.28 -11.83
CA GLU A 89 -9.39 -4.45 -10.41
C GLU A 89 -10.17 -3.49 -9.51
N GLY A 90 -10.70 -2.40 -10.07
CA GLY A 90 -11.49 -1.40 -9.32
C GLY A 90 -12.80 -1.91 -8.71
N THR A 91 -13.28 -3.10 -9.11
CA THR A 91 -14.46 -3.77 -8.54
C THR A 91 -14.09 -4.90 -7.56
N LEU A 92 -12.80 -5.19 -7.36
CA LEU A 92 -12.37 -6.20 -6.41
C LEU A 92 -12.50 -5.68 -4.99
N TYR A 93 -12.89 -6.58 -4.10
CA TYR A 93 -12.86 -6.36 -2.65
C TYR A 93 -11.45 -5.90 -2.23
N GLY A 94 -11.35 -4.70 -1.69
CA GLY A 94 -10.08 -4.03 -1.45
C GLY A 94 -10.08 -3.21 -0.16
N ASN A 95 -8.92 -3.13 0.48
CA ASN A 95 -8.70 -2.28 1.62
C ASN A 95 -7.87 -1.06 1.19
N TYR A 96 -8.50 0.10 1.25
CA TYR A 96 -7.91 1.40 0.91
C TYR A 96 -7.16 1.94 2.13
N LEU A 97 -5.92 2.35 1.91
CA LEU A 97 -5.10 2.93 2.97
C LEU A 97 -5.70 4.26 3.46
N PRO A 98 -5.68 4.52 4.78
CA PRO A 98 -6.10 5.81 5.30
C PRO A 98 -5.18 6.93 4.81
N HIS A 99 -5.78 8.10 4.55
CA HIS A 99 -5.08 9.37 4.30
C HIS A 99 -4.47 9.94 5.57
#